data_AF-A0A0H3CJG7-F1
#
_entry.id   AF-A0A0H3CJG7-F1
#
_cell.length_a   1.000
_cell.length_b   1.000
_cell.length_c   1.000
_cell.angle_alpha   90.00
_cell.angle_beta   90.00
_cell.angle_gamma   90.00
#
_symmetry.space_group_name_H-M   'P 1'
#
loop_
_entity.id
_entity.type
_entity.pdbx_description
1 polymer ?
#
loop_
_entity_poly.entity_id
_entity_poly.type
_entity_poly.pdbx_seq_one_letter_code
_entity_poly.pdbx_strand_id
1 'polypeptide(L)' 'MEARSTDGLVEAVSVHDHPFALGVQWHPEWNSSEYALSRMLFEGFITACQSHIAEKQRL' A
#
# COMPACT_ATOMS: atom_id res chain seq x y z
N MET A 1 -10.07 2.98 -7.04
CA MET A 1 -10.69 2.98 -5.69
C MET A 1 -10.54 1.57 -5.17
N GLU A 2 -9.95 1.39 -3.99
CA GLU A 2 -9.48 0.08 -3.52
C GLU A 2 -10.35 -0.54 -2.42
N ALA A 3 -10.94 0.27 -1.52
CA ALA A 3 -11.79 -0.24 -0.44
C ALA A 3 -12.93 0.73 -0.07
N ARG A 4 -14.03 0.16 0.42
CA ARG A 4 -15.19 0.88 0.98
C ARG A 4 -15.65 0.20 2.26
N SER A 5 -16.01 0.97 3.26
CA SER A 5 -16.79 0.50 4.41
C SER A 5 -18.25 0.24 4.03
N THR A 6 -19.01 -0.41 4.93
CA THR A 6 -20.41 -0.77 4.71
C THR A 6 -21.37 0.42 4.66
N ASP A 7 -21.00 1.54 5.27
CA ASP A 7 -21.73 2.82 5.18
C ASP A 7 -21.43 3.62 3.90
N GLY A 8 -20.48 3.12 3.10
CA GLY A 8 -20.14 3.69 1.82
C GLY A 8 -18.96 4.65 1.86
N LEU A 9 -18.27 4.87 2.98
CA LEU A 9 -17.05 5.69 3.02
C LEU A 9 -15.90 5.00 2.26
N VAL A 10 -15.12 5.78 1.51
CA VAL A 10 -13.92 5.27 0.83
C VAL A 10 -12.80 5.11 1.85
N GLU A 11 -12.27 3.91 1.96
CA GLU A 11 -11.26 3.55 2.97
C GLU A 11 -9.87 3.31 2.37
N ALA A 12 -9.77 3.09 1.05
CA ALA A 12 -8.49 2.99 0.36
C ALA A 12 -8.56 3.45 -1.10
N VAL A 13 -7.49 4.09 -1.55
CA VAL A 13 -7.33 4.63 -2.92
C VAL A 13 -5.93 4.37 -3.44
N SER A 14 -5.81 4.27 -4.76
CA SER A 14 -4.53 4.19 -5.46
C SER A 14 -4.50 5.15 -6.66
N VAL A 15 -3.30 5.50 -7.13
CA VAL A 15 -3.11 6.28 -8.36
C VAL A 15 -2.93 5.33 -9.55
N HIS A 16 -3.78 5.44 -10.58
CA HIS A 16 -3.82 4.51 -11.71
C HIS A 16 -2.51 4.44 -12.51
N ASP A 17 -1.87 5.58 -12.76
CA ASP A 17 -0.66 5.67 -13.60
C ASP A 17 0.64 5.75 -12.77
N HIS A 18 0.67 5.09 -11.60
CA HIS A 18 1.84 5.04 -10.73
C HIS A 18 2.12 3.61 -10.26
N PRO A 19 3.38 3.12 -10.30
CA PRO A 19 3.70 1.72 -9.98
C PRO A 19 3.23 1.28 -8.58
N PHE A 20 3.37 2.17 -7.59
CA PHE A 20 2.83 1.98 -6.26
C PHE A 20 2.57 3.33 -5.58
N ALA A 21 1.31 3.73 -5.47
CA ALA A 21 0.88 4.89 -4.69
C ALA A 21 -0.48 4.56 -4.07
N LEU A 22 -0.43 3.90 -2.91
CA LEU A 22 -1.59 3.43 -2.16
C LEU A 22 -1.77 4.29 -0.90
N GLY A 23 -3.00 4.75 -0.66
CA GLY A 23 -3.42 5.37 0.59
C GLY A 23 -4.53 4.55 1.24
N VAL A 24 -4.42 4.32 2.53
CA VAL A 24 -5.45 3.68 3.37
C VAL A 24 -5.86 4.65 4.48
N GLN A 25 -7.13 4.63 4.85
CA GLN A 25 -7.69 5.54 5.84
C GLN A 25 -7.52 4.99 7.28
N TRP A 26 -7.47 3.67 7.45
CA TRP A 26 -7.16 3.04 8.73
C TRP A 26 -5.67 3.14 9.08
N HIS A 27 -5.31 2.67 10.29
CA HIS A 27 -3.95 2.69 10.83
C HIS A 27 -3.26 1.32 10.71
N PRO A 28 -2.64 0.97 9.56
CA PRO A 28 -1.95 -0.30 9.40
C PRO A 28 -0.67 -0.40 10.26
N GLU A 29 -0.12 0.72 10.73
CA GLU A 29 1.10 0.77 11.54
C GLU A 29 0.93 0.14 12.93
N TRP A 30 -0.29 0.14 13.47
CA TRP A 30 -0.57 -0.38 14.81
C TRP A 30 -0.31 -1.89 14.88
N ASN A 31 0.62 -2.29 15.74
CA ASN A 31 1.11 -3.67 15.89
C ASN A 31 1.27 -4.39 14.54
N SER A 32 1.87 -3.71 13.58
CA SER A 32 1.90 -4.16 12.18
C SER A 32 2.45 -5.58 12.00
N SER A 33 3.36 -6.04 12.86
CA SER A 33 3.90 -7.41 12.85
C SER A 33 2.91 -8.50 13.29
N GLU A 34 1.90 -8.15 14.09
CA GLU A 34 0.91 -9.09 14.62
C GLU A 34 -0.28 -9.24 13.65
N TYR A 35 -0.62 -8.18 12.91
CA TYR A 35 -1.72 -8.19 11.96
C TYR A 35 -1.26 -8.56 10.56
N ALA A 36 -1.76 -9.68 10.03
CA ALA A 36 -1.38 -10.17 8.71
C ALA A 36 -1.61 -9.16 7.58
N LEU A 37 -2.75 -8.44 7.61
CA LEU A 37 -3.05 -7.41 6.61
C LEU A 37 -2.04 -6.26 6.64
N SER A 38 -1.73 -5.76 7.84
CA SER A 38 -0.73 -4.71 8.03
C SER A 38 0.63 -5.13 7.48
N ARG A 39 1.11 -6.34 7.82
CA ARG A 39 2.37 -6.87 7.27
C ARG A 39 2.36 -6.87 5.75
N MET A 40 1.32 -7.41 5.13
CA MET A 40 1.24 -7.50 3.67
C MET A 40 1.25 -6.12 2.99
N LEU A 41 0.60 -5.11 3.58
CA LEU A 41 0.62 -3.74 3.04
C LEU A 41 2.04 -3.16 3.05
N PHE A 42 2.75 -3.30 4.17
CA PHE A 42 4.12 -2.79 4.27
C PHE A 42 5.11 -3.61 3.44
N GLU A 43 5.00 -4.94 3.44
CA GLU A 43 5.83 -5.82 2.59
C GLU A 43 5.65 -5.45 1.11
N GLY A 44 4.40 -5.28 0.65
CA GLY A 44 4.11 -4.83 -0.71
C GLY A 44 4.71 -3.46 -1.04
N PHE A 45 4.65 -2.50 -0.11
CA PHE A 45 5.29 -1.20 -0.28
C PHE A 45 6.81 -1.30 -0.39
N ILE A 46 7.45 -2.09 0.48
CA ILE A 46 8.90 -2.32 0.43
C ILE A 46 9.31 -3.00 -0.87
N THR A 47 8.56 -3.99 -1.34
CA THR A 47 8.79 -4.64 -2.65
C THR A 47 8.69 -3.66 -3.81
N ALA A 48 7.72 -2.73 -3.78
CA ALA A 48 7.63 -1.67 -4.79
C ALA A 48 8.84 -0.72 -4.75
N CYS A 49 9.29 -0.33 -3.56
CA CYS A 49 10.51 0.47 -3.40
C CYS A 49 11.77 -0.24 -3.92
N GLN A 50 11.91 -1.55 -3.67
CA GLN A 50 13.01 -2.36 -4.21
C GLN A 50 12.98 -2.40 -5.74
N SER A 51 11.79 -2.57 -6.32
CA SER A 51 11.59 -2.55 -7.78
C SER A 51 11.99 -1.19 -8.38
N HIS A 52 11.61 -0.09 -7.73
CA HIS A 52 12.00 1.27 -8.13
C HIS A 52 13.51 1.50 -8.09
N ILE A 53 14.20 0.96 -7.06
CA ILE A 53 15.67 1.03 -6.99
C ILE A 53 16.30 0.30 -8.19
N ALA A 54 15.84 -0.93 -8.48
CA ALA A 54 16.33 -1.70 -9.61
C ALA A 54 16.07 -1.01 -10.96
N GLU A 55 14.92 -0.34 -11.10
CA GLU A 55 14.58 0.45 -12.29
C GLU A 55 15.51 1.65 -12.46
N LYS A 56 15.76 2.42 -11.40
CA LYS A 56 16.71 3.55 -11.44
C LYS A 56 18.14 3.13 -11.81
N GLN A 57 18.56 1.91 -11.48
CA GLN A 57 19.88 1.40 -11.81
C GLN A 57 20.01 0.92 -13.27
N ARG A 58 18.88 0.75 -13.98
CA ARG A 58 18.88 0.38 -15.41
C ARG A 58 18.93 1.59 -16.35
N LEU A 59 18.71 2.78 -15.82
CA LEU A 59 18.84 4.07 -16.49
C LEU A 59 20.27 4.59 -16.37
#